data_AF-A0A2H0W7M4-F1
#
_entry.id   AF-A0A2H0W7M4-F1
#
_cell.length_a   1.000
_cell.length_b   1.000
_cell.length_c   1.000
_cell.angle_alpha   90.00
_cell.angle_beta   90.00
_cell.angle_gamma   90.00
#
_symmetry.space_group_name_H-M   'P 1'
#
loop_
_entity.id
_entity.type
_entity.pdbx_description
1 polymer ?
#
loop_
_entity_poly.entity_id
_entity_poly.type
_entity_poly.pdbx_seq_one_letter_code
_entity_poly.pdbx_strand_id
1 'polypeptide(L)'
;MMRRQKNKSSRKPGFTLIELLIVILIVGILATIAIVSYGNAREKARAAKMAADMKQIETALHVWASTEGRTTWWLEDDWGDASNYRTIDYLTKNTSLGEWLPSDLKVDSYLYSYDNEGDTSDTNGDGCADSAVYYGVNLVILNKALISTAEQLDKQIDGGDGERCGKIVWNTAADGYYSILYKLGNNSNDL
;
A
#
# COMPACT_ATOMS: atom_id res chain seq x y z
N MET A 1 -13.79 70.85 -48.55
CA MET A 1 -14.18 69.54 -49.11
C MET A 1 -13.57 68.45 -48.22
N MET A 2 -14.37 67.72 -47.44
CA MET A 2 -13.86 66.80 -46.39
C MET A 2 -14.25 65.36 -46.74
N ARG A 3 -13.25 64.51 -47.05
CA ARG A 3 -13.48 63.09 -47.39
C ARG A 3 -13.67 62.28 -46.11
N ARG A 4 -14.87 61.74 -45.91
CA ARG A 4 -15.23 60.83 -44.82
C ARG A 4 -14.63 59.45 -45.10
N GLN A 5 -13.61 59.04 -44.35
CA GLN A 5 -13.09 57.67 -44.40
C GLN A 5 -14.11 56.70 -43.77
N LYS A 6 -14.54 55.68 -44.54
CA LYS A 6 -15.38 54.59 -44.06
C LYS A 6 -14.50 53.55 -43.37
N ASN A 7 -14.62 53.42 -42.04
CA ASN A 7 -14.02 52.31 -41.30
C ASN A 7 -14.61 50.98 -41.80
N LYS A 8 -13.78 50.13 -42.42
CA LYS A 8 -14.14 48.74 -42.71
C LYS A 8 -14.14 47.97 -41.38
N SER A 9 -15.31 47.74 -40.80
CA SER A 9 -15.43 46.77 -39.70
C SER A 9 -15.10 45.38 -40.25
N SER A 10 -13.92 44.85 -39.94
CA SER A 10 -13.60 43.45 -40.19
C SER A 10 -14.53 42.60 -39.33
N ARG A 11 -15.53 41.96 -39.95
CA ARG A 11 -16.36 40.98 -39.27
C ARG A 11 -15.45 39.82 -38.87
N LYS A 12 -15.27 39.61 -37.56
CA LYS A 12 -14.57 38.42 -37.07
C LYS A 12 -15.41 37.20 -37.46
N PRO A 13 -14.80 36.15 -38.02
CA PRO A 13 -15.52 34.90 -38.27
C PRO A 13 -16.10 34.38 -36.94
N GLY A 14 -17.36 33.97 -36.97
CA GLY A 14 -18.02 33.32 -35.83
C GLY A 14 -17.71 31.82 -35.82
N PHE A 15 -17.73 31.22 -34.63
CA PHE A 15 -17.57 29.78 -34.46
C PHE A 15 -18.73 29.03 -35.12
N THR A 16 -18.45 27.96 -35.86
CA THR A 16 -19.48 27.11 -36.44
C THR A 16 -19.94 26.05 -35.44
N LEU A 17 -21.20 25.61 -35.57
CA LEU A 17 -21.73 24.52 -34.73
C LEU A 17 -20.94 23.22 -34.93
N ILE A 18 -20.44 22.97 -36.14
CA ILE A 18 -19.67 21.76 -36.43
C ILE A 18 -18.29 21.78 -35.76
N GLU A 19 -17.64 22.95 -35.70
CA GLU A 19 -16.38 23.10 -34.96
C GLU A 19 -16.59 22.83 -33.47
N LEU A 20 -17.67 23.33 -32.87
CA LEU A 20 -17.96 23.06 -31.47
C LEU A 20 -18.29 21.57 -31.22
N LEU A 21 -19.01 20.94 -32.15
CA LEU A 21 -19.39 19.53 -32.07
C LEU A 21 -18.17 18.60 -32.13
N ILE A 22 -17.22 18.89 -33.01
CA ILE A 22 -15.97 18.12 -33.11
C ILE A 22 -15.14 18.26 -31.83
N VAL A 23 -15.10 19.45 -31.23
CA VAL A 23 -14.36 19.70 -29.98
C VAL A 23 -14.92 18.87 -28.83
N ILE A 24 -16.24 18.89 -28.59
CA ILE A 24 -16.83 18.10 -27.51
C ILE A 24 -16.70 16.58 -27.76
N LEU A 25 -16.71 16.16 -29.04
CA LEU A 25 -16.48 14.77 -29.42
C LEU A 25 -15.06 14.33 -29.07
N ILE A 26 -14.05 15.11 -29.43
CA ILE A 26 -12.64 14.80 -29.10
C ILE A 26 -12.42 14.82 -27.58
N VAL A 27 -12.93 15.83 -26.87
CA VAL A 27 -12.84 15.91 -25.40
C VAL A 27 -13.54 14.71 -24.74
N GLY A 28 -14.69 14.27 -25.27
CA GLY A 28 -15.41 13.10 -24.77
C GLY A 28 -14.59 11.80 -24.90
N ILE A 29 -13.91 11.60 -26.03
CA ILE A 29 -13.03 10.43 -26.25
C ILE A 29 -11.81 10.49 -25.33
N LEU A 30 -11.17 11.65 -25.20
CA LEU A 30 -10.00 11.80 -24.32
C LEU A 30 -10.39 11.60 -22.85
N ALA A 31 -11.55 12.09 -22.43
CA ALA A 31 -12.04 11.96 -21.06
C ALA A 31 -12.30 10.50 -20.67
N THR A 32 -12.89 9.68 -21.53
CA THR A 32 -13.16 8.27 -21.23
C THR A 32 -11.88 7.45 -21.05
N ILE A 33 -10.88 7.67 -21.92
CA ILE A 33 -9.55 7.03 -21.79
C ILE A 33 -8.87 7.47 -20.48
N ALA A 34 -8.93 8.77 -20.17
CA ALA A 34 -8.31 9.32 -18.97
C ALA A 34 -8.89 8.73 -17.67
N ILE A 35 -10.21 8.53 -17.60
CA ILE A 35 -10.88 7.99 -16.40
C ILE A 35 -10.40 6.57 -16.08
N VAL A 36 -10.35 5.68 -17.08
CA VAL A 36 -9.89 4.30 -16.87
C VAL A 36 -8.42 4.26 -16.49
N SER A 37 -7.58 5.04 -17.17
CA SER A 37 -6.15 5.12 -16.87
C SER A 37 -5.88 5.65 -15.46
N TYR A 38 -6.65 6.64 -15.00
CA TYR A 38 -6.50 7.25 -13.69
C TYR A 38 -6.80 6.28 -12.54
N GLY A 39 -7.82 5.42 -12.68
CA GLY A 39 -8.13 4.38 -11.68
C GLY A 39 -6.94 3.46 -11.43
N ASN A 40 -6.38 2.89 -12.50
CA ASN A 40 -5.22 2.00 -12.44
C ASN A 40 -3.97 2.69 -11.88
N ALA A 41 -3.74 3.96 -12.26
CA ALA A 41 -2.62 4.74 -11.74
C ALA A 41 -2.72 4.97 -10.23
N ARG A 42 -3.94 5.22 -9.72
CA ARG A 42 -4.20 5.42 -8.29
C ARG A 42 -3.95 4.17 -7.47
N GLU A 43 -4.35 3.00 -7.96
CA GLU A 43 -4.08 1.72 -7.28
C GLU A 43 -2.58 1.42 -7.22
N LYS A 44 -1.86 1.60 -8.34
CA LYS A 44 -0.41 1.42 -8.38
C LYS A 44 0.33 2.35 -7.42
N ALA A 45 -0.12 3.61 -7.33
CA ALA A 45 0.43 4.58 -6.40
C ALA A 45 0.18 4.18 -4.92
N ARG A 46 -0.98 3.59 -4.62
CA ARG A 46 -1.28 3.06 -3.28
C ARG A 46 -0.38 1.87 -2.93
N ALA A 47 -0.25 0.90 -3.84
CA ALA A 47 0.64 -0.24 -3.66
C ALA A 47 2.10 0.21 -3.44
N ALA A 48 2.59 1.14 -4.27
CA ALA A 48 3.94 1.67 -4.15
C ALA A 48 4.16 2.41 -2.82
N LYS A 49 3.17 3.16 -2.35
CA LYS A 49 3.22 3.80 -1.03
C LYS A 49 3.28 2.75 0.08
N MET A 50 2.40 1.75 0.04
CA MET A 50 2.39 0.68 1.05
C MET A 50 3.71 -0.10 1.08
N ALA A 51 4.30 -0.38 -0.08
CA ALA A 51 5.61 -0.99 -0.20
C ALA A 51 6.69 -0.17 0.50
N ALA A 52 6.71 1.15 0.25
CA ALA A 52 7.65 2.06 0.89
C ALA A 52 7.44 2.13 2.41
N ASP A 53 6.18 2.23 2.84
CA ASP A 53 5.79 2.31 4.25
C ASP A 53 6.24 1.04 5.01
N MET A 54 5.99 -0.16 4.48
CA MET A 54 6.45 -1.42 5.11
C MET A 54 7.97 -1.52 5.16
N LYS A 55 8.68 -1.07 4.11
CA LYS A 55 10.15 -1.09 4.10
C LYS A 55 10.75 -0.17 5.13
N GLN A 56 10.14 1.00 5.35
CA GLN A 56 10.52 1.94 6.41
C GLN A 56 10.29 1.32 7.79
N ILE A 57 9.15 0.66 8.00
CA ILE A 57 8.84 -0.03 9.27
C ILE A 57 9.84 -1.16 9.53
N GLU A 58 10.10 -2.04 8.56
CA GLU A 58 11.12 -3.10 8.66
C GLU A 58 12.48 -2.53 9.09
N THR A 59 12.92 -1.47 8.41
CA THR A 59 14.22 -0.83 8.72
C THR A 59 14.23 -0.27 10.14
N ALA A 60 13.16 0.42 10.56
CA ALA A 60 13.05 0.97 11.91
C ALA A 60 13.04 -0.13 12.98
N LEU A 61 12.36 -1.24 12.73
CA LEU A 61 12.35 -2.37 13.65
C LEU A 61 13.73 -3.01 13.80
N HIS A 62 14.49 -3.20 12.71
CA HIS A 62 15.87 -3.70 12.80
C HIS A 62 16.79 -2.76 13.59
N VAL A 63 16.70 -1.45 13.33
CA VAL A 63 17.51 -0.46 14.05
C VAL A 63 17.13 -0.44 15.53
N TRP A 64 15.84 -0.42 15.83
CA TRP A 64 15.35 -0.49 17.20
C TRP A 64 15.86 -1.76 17.91
N ALA A 65 15.81 -2.92 17.25
CA ALA A 65 16.26 -4.19 17.84
C ALA A 65 17.76 -4.17 18.14
N SER A 66 18.53 -3.64 17.18
CA SER A 66 19.97 -3.46 17.34
C SER A 66 20.30 -2.52 18.50
N THR A 67 19.54 -1.44 18.69
CA THR A 67 19.75 -0.48 19.79
C THR A 67 19.45 -1.07 21.17
N GLU A 68 18.48 -1.99 21.26
CA GLU A 68 18.19 -2.75 22.47
C GLU A 68 19.13 -3.95 22.68
N GLY A 69 20.06 -4.20 21.75
CA GLY A 69 21.00 -5.33 21.81
C GLY A 69 20.32 -6.69 21.65
N ARG A 70 19.17 -6.73 20.99
CA ARG A 70 18.42 -7.98 20.76
C ARG A 70 19.03 -8.78 19.63
N THR A 71 19.02 -10.10 19.81
CA THR A 71 19.36 -11.10 18.79
C THR A 71 18.14 -11.86 18.30
N THR A 72 16.97 -11.59 18.89
CA THR A 72 15.68 -12.16 18.49
C THR A 72 14.60 -11.07 18.44
N TRP A 73 13.69 -11.21 17.50
CA TRP A 73 12.51 -10.36 17.34
C TRP A 73 11.68 -10.35 18.65
N TRP A 74 10.99 -9.24 18.93
CA TRP A 74 10.09 -9.17 20.10
C TRP A 74 8.92 -10.11 19.94
N LEU A 75 8.60 -10.85 20.99
CA LEU A 75 7.34 -11.58 21.04
C LEU A 75 6.24 -10.54 21.22
N GLU A 76 5.11 -10.69 20.54
CA GLU A 76 4.04 -9.71 20.66
C GLU A 76 3.41 -9.70 22.07
N ASP A 77 3.41 -10.85 22.73
CA ASP A 77 2.97 -11.01 24.12
C ASP A 77 3.90 -10.34 25.15
N ASP A 78 5.15 -9.99 24.77
CA ASP A 78 6.06 -9.24 25.65
C ASP A 78 5.53 -7.82 25.97
N TRP A 79 4.56 -7.31 25.20
CA TRP A 79 4.05 -5.94 25.31
C TRP A 79 2.78 -5.77 26.15
N GLY A 80 2.24 -6.86 26.72
CA GLY A 80 1.15 -6.81 27.70
C GLY A 80 -0.26 -6.73 27.09
N ASP A 81 -1.01 -7.82 27.28
CA ASP A 81 -2.43 -8.07 26.95
C ASP A 81 -2.81 -8.14 25.45
N ALA A 82 -3.25 -9.34 25.05
CA ALA A 82 -3.39 -9.86 23.69
C ALA A 82 -4.53 -9.26 22.84
N SER A 83 -5.20 -8.21 23.31
CA SER A 83 -6.53 -7.86 22.77
C SER A 83 -6.53 -6.77 21.69
N ASN A 84 -5.52 -5.87 21.61
CA ASN A 84 -5.51 -4.77 20.62
C ASN A 84 -4.17 -4.00 20.45
N TYR A 85 -3.10 -4.37 21.16
CA TYR A 85 -1.88 -3.53 21.27
C TYR A 85 -0.75 -3.87 20.29
N ARG A 86 -1.03 -4.73 19.29
CA ARG A 86 -0.05 -5.22 18.32
C ARG A 86 0.20 -4.25 17.16
N THR A 87 -0.45 -3.10 17.14
CA THR A 87 -0.35 -2.15 16.03
C THR A 87 0.95 -1.36 16.11
N ILE A 88 1.54 -1.05 14.94
CA ILE A 88 2.77 -0.25 14.88
C ILE A 88 2.53 1.11 15.57
N ASP A 89 1.34 1.71 15.42
CA ASP A 89 0.99 2.97 16.10
C ASP A 89 1.09 2.84 17.64
N TYR A 90 0.62 1.72 18.20
CA TYR A 90 0.78 1.46 19.63
C TYR A 90 2.26 1.37 20.02
N LEU A 91 3.06 0.60 19.27
CA LEU A 91 4.49 0.45 19.54
C LEU A 91 5.20 1.81 19.51
N THR A 92 4.90 2.66 18.53
CA THR A 92 5.52 4.00 18.44
C THR A 92 5.22 4.92 19.60
N LYS A 93 4.07 4.74 20.27
CA LYS A 93 3.65 5.57 21.40
C LYS A 93 4.19 5.07 22.74
N ASN A 94 4.49 3.78 22.83
CA ASN A 94 4.84 3.12 24.09
C ASN A 94 6.28 2.61 24.13
N THR A 95 7.00 2.61 23.01
CA THR A 95 8.41 2.21 22.90
C THR A 95 9.24 3.25 22.16
N SER A 96 10.57 3.09 22.17
CA SER A 96 11.49 3.93 21.39
C SER A 96 11.43 3.68 19.88
N LEU A 97 10.60 2.75 19.39
CA LEU A 97 10.42 2.51 17.95
C LEU A 97 10.01 3.79 17.20
N GLY A 98 9.20 4.64 17.85
CA GLY A 98 8.74 5.90 17.26
C GLY A 98 9.87 6.87 16.91
N GLU A 99 11.04 6.76 17.54
CA GLU A 99 12.22 7.60 17.24
C GLU A 99 12.88 7.22 15.91
N TRP A 100 12.66 5.98 15.45
CA TRP A 100 13.30 5.42 14.26
C TRP A 100 12.41 5.44 13.01
N LEU A 101 11.12 5.78 13.16
CA LEU A 101 10.21 5.92 12.04
C LEU A 101 10.22 7.34 11.48
N PRO A 102 10.08 7.49 10.16
CA PRO A 102 10.04 8.80 9.55
C PRO A 102 8.70 9.50 9.84
N SER A 103 8.74 10.81 10.08
CA SER A 103 7.59 11.59 10.54
C SER A 103 6.42 11.68 9.56
N ASP A 104 6.66 11.36 8.28
CA ASP A 104 5.65 11.34 7.21
C ASP A 104 4.96 9.99 7.06
N LEU A 105 5.44 8.95 7.76
CA LEU A 105 4.80 7.65 7.80
C LEU A 105 3.48 7.77 8.56
N LYS A 106 2.38 7.67 7.82
CA LYS A 106 1.04 7.59 8.42
C LYS A 106 0.77 6.15 8.85
N VAL A 107 1.28 5.81 10.03
CA VAL A 107 0.84 4.60 10.72
C VAL A 107 -0.55 4.88 11.27
N ASP A 108 -1.60 4.58 10.50
CA ASP A 108 -2.96 4.62 11.03
C ASP A 108 -3.10 3.52 12.09
N SER A 109 -3.85 3.78 13.16
CA SER A 109 -3.86 3.00 14.40
C SER A 109 -4.27 1.53 14.26
N TYR A 110 -4.71 1.10 13.07
CA TYR A 110 -5.15 -0.27 12.77
C TYR A 110 -4.64 -0.81 11.43
N LEU A 111 -3.80 -0.05 10.70
CA LEU A 111 -3.41 -0.46 9.36
C LEU A 111 -2.26 -1.45 9.34
N TYR A 112 -1.30 -1.29 10.26
CA TYR A 112 -0.14 -2.17 10.37
C TYR A 112 -0.08 -2.75 11.78
N SER A 113 -0.08 -4.07 11.89
CA SER A 113 0.23 -4.79 13.12
C SER A 113 1.47 -5.64 12.96
N TYR A 114 2.19 -5.82 14.04
CA TYR A 114 3.34 -6.72 14.13
C TYR A 114 2.88 -8.02 14.80
N ASP A 115 3.32 -9.15 14.26
CA ASP A 115 3.05 -10.50 14.76
C ASP A 115 4.36 -11.32 14.72
N ASN A 116 4.63 -12.07 15.79
CA ASN A 116 5.80 -12.95 15.90
C ASN A 116 5.50 -14.26 16.66
N GLU A 117 4.26 -14.52 17.10
CA GLU A 117 3.94 -15.76 17.83
C GLU A 117 3.39 -16.87 16.91
N GLY A 118 3.30 -16.60 15.61
CA GLY A 118 3.01 -17.61 14.59
C GLY A 118 1.56 -18.12 14.62
N ASP A 119 0.65 -17.32 15.18
CA ASP A 119 -0.79 -17.59 15.14
C ASP A 119 -1.46 -17.11 13.84
N THR A 120 -0.70 -16.43 12.96
CA THR A 120 -1.11 -16.14 11.57
C THR A 120 -1.14 -17.42 10.74
N SER A 121 -2.23 -18.16 10.92
CA SER A 121 -2.51 -19.39 10.20
C SER A 121 -2.75 -19.18 8.70
N ASP A 122 -1.98 -19.90 7.89
CA ASP A 122 -2.52 -20.55 6.69
C ASP A 122 -2.54 -22.06 6.96
N THR A 123 -3.74 -22.65 6.89
CA THR A 123 -4.00 -24.05 7.21
C THR A 123 -3.86 -25.00 6.03
N ASN A 124 -3.25 -24.60 4.92
CA ASN A 124 -3.30 -25.43 3.70
C ASN A 124 -1.91 -25.78 3.18
N GLY A 125 -1.38 -26.95 3.57
CA GLY A 125 -0.08 -27.48 3.12
C GLY A 125 0.07 -27.48 1.59
N ASP A 126 0.72 -26.44 1.06
CA ASP A 126 0.67 -26.05 -0.35
C ASP A 126 2.02 -26.04 -1.07
N GLY A 127 3.07 -26.56 -0.43
CA GLY A 127 4.27 -26.99 -1.13
C GLY A 127 5.22 -25.88 -1.60
N CYS A 128 5.11 -24.64 -1.10
CA CYS A 128 6.32 -23.81 -0.99
C CYS A 128 7.20 -24.44 0.11
N ALA A 129 8.52 -24.42 -0.04
CA ALA A 129 9.43 -24.98 0.97
C ALA A 129 9.33 -24.27 2.35
N ASP A 130 8.69 -23.10 2.39
CA ASP A 130 8.41 -22.28 3.59
C ASP A 130 6.94 -22.34 4.05
N SER A 131 6.11 -23.25 3.50
CA SER A 131 4.65 -23.31 3.70
C SER A 131 4.16 -24.02 4.97
N ALA A 132 5.00 -24.14 5.99
CA ALA A 132 4.64 -24.87 7.19
C ALA A 132 4.09 -23.92 8.27
N VAL A 133 2.93 -23.28 8.06
CA VAL A 133 2.41 -22.20 8.92
C VAL A 133 3.35 -20.99 8.87
N TYR A 134 2.86 -19.74 8.87
CA TYR A 134 3.77 -18.59 8.89
C TYR A 134 4.35 -18.41 10.31
N TYR A 135 5.11 -19.40 10.80
CA TYR A 135 5.96 -19.29 11.99
C TYR A 135 7.09 -18.31 11.68
N GLY A 136 6.81 -17.02 11.68
CA GLY A 136 7.75 -16.00 11.29
C GLY A 136 7.32 -14.64 11.82
N VAL A 137 8.14 -13.64 11.54
CA VAL A 137 7.91 -12.29 12.03
C VAL A 137 7.27 -11.52 10.89
N ASN A 138 6.07 -10.99 11.12
CA ASN A 138 5.23 -10.43 10.06
C ASN A 138 4.76 -9.01 10.40
N LEU A 139 4.66 -8.18 9.36
CA LEU A 139 3.76 -7.03 9.38
C LEU A 139 2.44 -7.43 8.72
N VAL A 140 1.35 -7.30 9.45
CA VAL A 140 0.00 -7.66 9.02
C VAL A 140 -0.79 -6.41 8.70
N ILE A 141 -1.47 -6.41 7.57
CA ILE A 141 -2.37 -5.34 7.14
C ILE A 141 -3.78 -5.90 7.03
N LEU A 142 -4.70 -5.39 7.86
CA LEU A 142 -6.10 -5.82 7.90
C LEU A 142 -7.00 -4.78 7.24
N ASN A 143 -7.38 -5.00 5.99
CA ASN A 143 -8.30 -4.09 5.30
C ASN A 143 -9.04 -4.73 4.14
N LYS A 144 -10.37 -4.80 4.26
CA LYS A 144 -11.28 -5.35 3.23
C LYS A 144 -11.20 -4.64 1.88
N ALA A 145 -10.69 -3.40 1.82
CA ALA A 145 -10.59 -2.61 0.59
C ALA A 145 -9.28 -2.81 -0.20
N LEU A 146 -8.36 -3.69 0.25
CA LEU A 146 -6.99 -3.79 -0.30
C LEU A 146 -6.75 -5.01 -1.21
N ILE A 147 -7.77 -5.76 -1.60
CA ILE A 147 -7.65 -6.98 -2.43
C ILE A 147 -6.91 -6.68 -3.75
N SER A 148 -7.35 -5.66 -4.51
CA SER A 148 -6.69 -5.29 -5.78
C SER A 148 -5.28 -4.71 -5.58
N THR A 149 -4.95 -4.33 -4.34
CA THR A 149 -3.66 -3.77 -3.98
C THR A 149 -2.65 -4.88 -3.62
N ALA A 150 -3.10 -5.99 -3.03
CA ALA A 150 -2.24 -7.13 -2.68
C ALA A 150 -1.51 -7.71 -3.90
N GLU A 151 -2.25 -8.02 -4.98
CA GLU A 151 -1.63 -8.52 -6.22
C GLU A 151 -0.66 -7.52 -6.87
N GLN A 152 -0.91 -6.22 -6.72
CA GLN A 152 -0.02 -5.18 -7.24
C GLN A 152 1.23 -5.04 -6.38
N LEU A 153 1.10 -5.29 -5.08
CA LEU A 153 2.17 -5.22 -4.10
C LEU A 153 3.12 -6.40 -4.24
N ASP A 154 2.58 -7.61 -4.38
CA ASP A 154 3.27 -8.85 -4.74
C ASP A 154 4.16 -8.62 -5.99
N LYS A 155 3.53 -8.29 -7.12
CA LYS A 155 4.23 -7.93 -8.38
C LYS A 155 5.34 -6.89 -8.21
N GLN A 156 5.23 -5.97 -7.25
CA GLN A 156 6.25 -4.96 -6.99
C GLN A 156 7.40 -5.46 -6.09
N ILE A 157 7.13 -6.38 -5.16
CA ILE A 157 8.05 -6.76 -4.08
C ILE A 157 8.69 -8.13 -4.35
N ASP A 158 7.92 -9.14 -4.75
CA ASP A 158 8.39 -10.52 -5.03
C ASP A 158 8.34 -10.89 -6.52
N GLY A 159 7.80 -10.01 -7.37
CA GLY A 159 7.76 -10.22 -8.81
C GLY A 159 6.53 -11.00 -9.29
N GLY A 160 5.54 -11.23 -8.43
CA GLY A 160 4.23 -11.71 -8.86
C GLY A 160 4.08 -13.22 -8.79
N ASP A 161 4.77 -13.90 -7.88
CA ASP A 161 4.69 -15.36 -7.73
C ASP A 161 3.39 -15.83 -7.06
N GLY A 162 2.58 -14.87 -6.57
CA GLY A 162 1.21 -15.08 -6.13
C GLY A 162 1.08 -15.23 -4.62
N GLU A 163 -0.13 -15.50 -4.17
CA GLU A 163 -0.56 -15.32 -2.77
C GLU A 163 0.13 -16.19 -1.69
N ARG A 164 1.09 -17.04 -2.07
CA ARG A 164 1.49 -18.22 -1.27
C ARG A 164 2.97 -18.30 -0.95
N CYS A 165 3.84 -17.69 -1.76
CA CYS A 165 5.28 -17.73 -1.54
C CYS A 165 5.85 -16.30 -1.57
N GLY A 166 7.09 -16.10 -1.09
CA GLY A 166 7.75 -14.80 -1.17
C GLY A 166 7.58 -13.90 0.06
N LYS A 167 7.93 -12.63 -0.14
CA LYS A 167 7.96 -11.61 0.93
C LYS A 167 6.58 -11.02 1.23
N ILE A 168 5.69 -11.03 0.24
CA ILE A 168 4.27 -10.71 0.41
C ILE A 168 3.47 -11.99 0.32
N VAL A 169 2.49 -12.12 1.20
CA VAL A 169 1.49 -13.18 1.18
C VAL A 169 0.16 -12.52 1.51
N TRP A 170 -0.96 -13.03 1.01
CA TRP A 170 -2.27 -12.58 1.48
C TRP A 170 -3.25 -13.75 1.58
N ASN A 171 -4.18 -13.64 2.53
CA ASN A 171 -5.24 -14.63 2.72
C ASN A 171 -6.61 -13.93 2.76
N THR A 172 -7.62 -14.70 2.37
CA THR A 172 -9.04 -14.37 2.54
C THR A 172 -9.60 -15.22 3.66
N ALA A 173 -9.85 -14.62 4.82
CA ALA A 173 -10.52 -15.32 5.92
C ALA A 173 -11.98 -15.65 5.54
N ALA A 174 -12.53 -16.73 6.12
CA ALA A 174 -13.86 -17.26 5.80
C ALA A 174 -15.02 -16.28 6.11
N ASP A 175 -14.76 -15.27 6.94
CA ASP A 175 -15.66 -14.17 7.31
C ASP A 175 -15.51 -12.92 6.40
N GLY A 176 -14.64 -12.98 5.39
CA GLY A 176 -14.44 -11.95 4.38
C GLY A 176 -13.49 -10.82 4.80
N TYR A 177 -12.69 -11.01 5.87
CA TYR A 177 -11.53 -10.17 6.14
C TYR A 177 -10.34 -10.61 5.28
N TYR A 178 -9.58 -9.62 4.81
CA TYR A 178 -8.38 -9.83 4.02
C TYR A 178 -7.18 -9.36 4.85
N SER A 179 -6.18 -10.23 4.97
CA SER A 179 -4.89 -9.91 5.56
C SER A 179 -3.81 -9.96 4.49
N ILE A 180 -2.93 -8.95 4.49
CA ILE A 180 -1.66 -8.99 3.74
C ILE A 180 -0.56 -9.13 4.79
N LEU A 181 0.32 -10.10 4.58
CA LEU A 181 1.49 -10.39 5.41
C LEU A 181 2.73 -9.94 4.65
N TYR A 182 3.54 -9.09 5.28
CA TYR A 182 4.89 -8.76 4.83
C TYR A 182 5.89 -9.43 5.77
N LYS A 183 6.62 -10.41 5.24
CA LYS A 183 7.58 -11.19 6.02
C LYS A 183 8.82 -10.35 6.35
N LEU A 184 9.11 -10.24 7.64
CA LEU A 184 10.33 -9.63 8.18
C LEU A 184 11.44 -10.67 8.37
N GLY A 185 11.08 -11.90 8.76
CA GLY A 185 12.03 -13.00 8.95
C GLY A 185 11.33 -14.37 8.97
N ASN A 186 12.10 -15.44 8.76
CA ASN A 186 11.58 -16.81 8.68
C ASN A 186 11.42 -17.47 10.06
N ASN A 187 12.03 -16.90 11.10
CA ASN A 187 11.83 -17.28 12.49
C ASN A 187 12.19 -16.10 13.41
N SER A 188 11.86 -16.23 14.69
CA SER A 188 12.10 -15.20 15.70
C SER A 188 13.59 -14.90 15.96
N ASN A 189 14.53 -15.72 15.50
CA ASN A 189 15.97 -15.57 15.68
C ASN A 189 16.72 -14.96 14.47
N ASP A 190 16.03 -14.69 13.36
CA ASP A 190 16.64 -14.17 12.11
C ASP A 190 16.89 -12.64 12.13
N LEU A 191 17.23 -12.05 13.29
CA LEU A 191 17.43 -10.60 13.44
C LEU A 191 18.77 -10.08 12.89
#